data_AF-A0A9X8H7B9-F1
#
_entry.id   AF-A0A9X8H7B9-F1
#
_cell.length_a   1.000
_cell.length_b   1.000
_cell.length_c   1.000
_cell.angle_alpha   90.00
_cell.angle_beta   90.00
_cell.angle_gamma   90.00
#
_symmetry.space_group_name_H-M   'P 1'
#
loop_
_entity.id
_entity.type
_entity.pdbx_description
1 polymer ?
#
loop_
_entity_poly.entity_id
_entity_poly.type
_entity_poly.pdbx_seq_one_letter_code
_entity_poly.pdbx_strand_id
1 'polypeptide(L)'
;VLGNRKGVNLPGLVVDLPALTEKDKQDVEFGIKHDMDFIAVSFVRSAADIEAVQSFVKATMAKYWPADHPSPKLIAKIENHQGVTNFDEILAVADGIMVARGDLGVEIPLAQVFTCQKMMVSKSNAVGKPVIVATQMLDSMIRNPRPTRSEILDVGNAVVDGADCVMLSGEVAQGKYPVESVSTMLSIIKEGESFVPRFPISPSIVTGRDSLASAAVNVAYELKAKLIVALTKDGNLARDVAKFKPSVPVMSYTPSRKVGRQLQLHRGLYPVVSESMTLEEAMDDAVKMGWTKKGDKVVVLSNDDEDTPQQFTMRIETVA
;
A
#
# COMPACT_ATOMS: atom_id res chain seq x y z
N VAL A 1 -1.89 -32.16 13.19
CA VAL A 1 -2.22 -32.11 14.63
C VAL A 1 -3.19 -30.96 14.85
N LEU A 2 -4.39 -31.24 15.36
CA LEU A 2 -5.35 -30.21 15.75
C LEU A 2 -4.95 -29.64 17.13
N GLY A 3 -5.07 -28.33 17.31
CA GLY A 3 -4.72 -27.63 18.57
C GLY A 3 -5.84 -26.70 19.02
N ASN A 4 -5.66 -26.03 20.17
CA ASN A 4 -6.66 -25.13 20.72
C ASN A 4 -6.91 -23.92 19.80
N ARG A 5 -8.18 -23.53 19.66
CA ARG A 5 -8.64 -22.34 18.91
C ARG A 5 -8.10 -22.27 17.47
N LYS A 6 -7.98 -23.42 16.79
CA LYS A 6 -7.68 -23.47 15.36
C LYS A 6 -8.88 -22.94 14.56
N GLY A 7 -8.60 -22.16 13.52
CA GLY A 7 -9.62 -21.68 12.58
C GLY A 7 -10.32 -22.85 11.87
N VAL A 8 -11.58 -22.63 11.55
CA VAL A 8 -12.40 -23.55 10.76
C VAL A 8 -12.96 -22.77 9.59
N ASN A 9 -12.77 -23.30 8.40
CA ASN A 9 -13.29 -22.76 7.15
C ASN A 9 -14.52 -23.56 6.73
N LEU A 10 -15.47 -22.92 6.06
CA LEU A 10 -16.72 -23.53 5.59
C LEU A 10 -16.90 -23.27 4.08
N PRO A 11 -16.03 -23.82 3.21
CA PRO A 11 -16.03 -23.48 1.80
C PRO A 11 -17.37 -23.78 1.13
N GLY A 12 -17.87 -22.83 0.35
CA GLY A 12 -19.14 -22.94 -0.37
C GLY A 12 -20.39 -22.67 0.46
N LEU A 13 -20.26 -22.38 1.77
CA LEU A 13 -21.38 -21.91 2.60
C LEU A 13 -21.36 -20.38 2.73
N VAL A 14 -22.55 -19.78 2.66
CA VAL A 14 -22.73 -18.37 3.02
C VAL A 14 -22.78 -18.30 4.54
N VAL A 15 -21.73 -17.74 5.13
CA VAL A 15 -21.63 -17.54 6.57
C VAL A 15 -22.19 -16.17 6.92
N ASP A 16 -23.28 -16.15 7.70
CA ASP A 16 -23.95 -14.92 8.14
C ASP A 16 -23.33 -14.40 9.45
N LEU A 17 -22.12 -13.85 9.35
CA LEU A 17 -21.48 -13.11 10.43
C LEU A 17 -21.52 -11.60 10.15
N PRO A 18 -21.61 -10.75 11.18
CA PRO A 18 -21.54 -9.31 11.01
C PRO A 18 -20.13 -8.88 10.57
N ALA A 19 -20.04 -7.75 9.85
CA ALA A 19 -18.76 -7.17 9.44
C ALA A 19 -17.84 -6.79 10.63
N LEU A 20 -18.44 -6.45 11.77
CA LEU A 20 -17.75 -6.19 13.03
C LEU A 20 -18.46 -6.92 14.17
N THR A 21 -17.74 -7.78 14.87
CA THR A 21 -18.18 -8.30 16.16
C THR A 21 -18.00 -7.26 17.25
N GLU A 22 -18.60 -7.47 18.43
CA GLU A 22 -18.38 -6.57 19.59
C GLU A 22 -16.91 -6.51 20.02
N LYS A 23 -16.17 -7.61 19.85
CA LYS A 23 -14.72 -7.62 20.09
C LYS A 23 -14.00 -6.74 19.06
N ASP A 24 -14.35 -6.85 17.78
CA ASP A 24 -13.70 -6.05 16.72
C ASP A 24 -13.94 -4.55 16.94
N LYS A 25 -15.15 -4.15 17.38
CA LYS A 25 -15.45 -2.77 17.74
C LYS A 25 -14.53 -2.26 18.86
N GLN A 26 -14.30 -3.07 19.90
CA GLN A 26 -13.40 -2.72 21.01
C GLN A 26 -11.95 -2.57 20.54
N ASP A 27 -11.46 -3.48 19.69
CA ASP A 27 -10.11 -3.42 19.15
C ASP A 27 -9.91 -2.23 18.20
N VAL A 28 -10.90 -1.93 17.37
CA VAL A 28 -10.90 -0.77 16.48
C VAL A 28 -10.92 0.53 17.29
N GLU A 29 -11.78 0.63 18.31
CA GLU A 29 -11.81 1.80 19.21
C GLU A 29 -10.47 1.98 19.94
N PHE A 30 -9.88 0.88 20.43
CA PHE A 30 -8.55 0.91 21.04
C PHE A 30 -7.50 1.49 20.09
N GLY A 31 -7.38 0.97 18.86
CA GLY A 31 -6.35 1.50 17.96
C GLY A 31 -6.67 2.91 17.45
N ILE A 32 -7.95 3.31 17.32
CA ILE A 32 -8.32 4.71 17.01
C ILE A 32 -7.81 5.63 18.12
N LYS A 33 -8.08 5.28 19.39
CA LYS A 33 -7.58 6.04 20.55
C LYS A 33 -6.04 6.18 20.54
N HIS A 34 -5.33 5.19 19.97
CA HIS A 34 -3.87 5.17 19.86
C HIS A 34 -3.33 5.61 18.48
N ASP A 35 -4.14 6.35 17.72
CA ASP A 35 -3.77 6.93 16.42
C ASP A 35 -3.28 5.92 15.37
N MET A 36 -3.87 4.72 15.32
CA MET A 36 -3.49 3.72 14.32
C MET A 36 -3.67 4.25 12.89
N ASP A 37 -2.79 3.82 12.00
CA ASP A 37 -2.72 4.33 10.62
C ASP A 37 -3.58 3.52 9.65
N PHE A 38 -3.74 2.22 9.91
CA PHE A 38 -4.44 1.27 9.04
C PHE A 38 -5.28 0.29 9.87
N ILE A 39 -6.42 -0.11 9.31
CA ILE A 39 -7.25 -1.22 9.80
C ILE A 39 -7.39 -2.22 8.67
N ALA A 40 -6.91 -3.45 8.86
CA ALA A 40 -7.11 -4.54 7.91
C ALA A 40 -8.38 -5.32 8.28
N VAL A 41 -9.42 -5.20 7.45
CA VAL A 41 -10.72 -5.83 7.69
C VAL A 41 -10.68 -7.26 7.16
N SER A 42 -10.91 -8.24 8.02
CA SER A 42 -10.84 -9.67 7.67
C SER A 42 -12.16 -10.17 7.10
N PHE A 43 -12.08 -11.21 6.26
CA PHE A 43 -13.21 -11.93 5.66
C PHE A 43 -14.23 -11.02 4.98
N VAL A 44 -13.76 -9.98 4.28
CA VAL A 44 -14.63 -9.03 3.55
C VAL A 44 -15.35 -9.78 2.43
N ARG A 45 -16.67 -9.64 2.35
CA ARG A 45 -17.53 -10.29 1.34
C ARG A 45 -18.20 -9.30 0.41
N SER A 46 -18.35 -8.05 0.83
CA SER A 46 -19.09 -7.02 0.10
C SER A 46 -18.55 -5.61 0.38
N ALA A 47 -18.92 -4.64 -0.46
CA ALA A 47 -18.68 -3.23 -0.19
C ALA A 47 -19.28 -2.77 1.15
N ALA A 48 -20.48 -3.27 1.47
CA ALA A 48 -21.20 -2.94 2.71
C ALA A 48 -20.41 -3.32 3.98
N ASP A 49 -19.61 -4.39 3.95
CA ASP A 49 -18.75 -4.74 5.09
C ASP A 49 -17.73 -3.62 5.37
N ILE A 50 -17.10 -3.07 4.32
CA ILE A 50 -16.13 -1.97 4.45
C ILE A 50 -16.80 -0.67 4.87
N GLU A 51 -17.95 -0.34 4.29
CA GLU A 51 -18.72 0.87 4.64
C GLU A 51 -19.21 0.84 6.08
N ALA A 52 -19.56 -0.35 6.60
CA ALA A 52 -19.91 -0.54 8.00
C ALA A 52 -18.72 -0.23 8.93
N VAL A 53 -17.52 -0.74 8.60
CA VAL A 53 -16.29 -0.39 9.34
C VAL A 53 -15.99 1.10 9.24
N GLN A 54 -16.10 1.69 8.05
CA GLN A 54 -15.86 3.11 7.82
C GLN A 54 -16.80 3.99 8.65
N SER A 55 -18.08 3.63 8.72
CA SER A 55 -19.08 4.33 9.52
C SER A 55 -18.75 4.26 11.02
N PHE A 56 -18.36 3.08 11.50
CA PHE A 56 -17.94 2.89 12.89
C PHE A 56 -16.66 3.68 13.22
N VAL A 57 -15.67 3.66 12.33
CA VAL A 57 -14.43 4.45 12.46
C VAL A 57 -14.75 5.93 12.55
N LYS A 58 -15.56 6.47 11.63
CA LYS A 58 -15.94 7.89 11.62
C LYS A 58 -16.63 8.31 12.92
N ALA A 59 -17.59 7.52 13.39
CA ALA A 59 -18.30 7.79 14.64
C ALA A 59 -17.37 7.73 15.85
N THR A 60 -16.39 6.82 15.85
CA THR A 60 -15.45 6.64 16.96
C THR A 60 -14.34 7.69 16.97
N MET A 61 -13.85 8.11 15.81
CA MET A 61 -12.86 9.19 15.65
C MET A 61 -13.34 10.48 16.32
N ALA A 62 -14.62 10.83 16.17
CA ALA A 62 -15.24 12.01 16.78
C ALA A 62 -15.18 12.04 18.31
N LYS A 63 -14.90 10.90 18.97
CA LYS A 63 -14.73 10.83 20.43
C LYS A 63 -13.31 11.19 20.89
N TYR A 64 -12.31 11.04 20.03
CA TYR A 64 -10.88 11.09 20.42
C TYR A 64 -10.05 12.11 19.64
N TRP A 65 -10.49 12.51 18.45
CA TRP A 65 -9.71 13.33 17.53
C TRP A 65 -10.58 14.45 16.92
N PRO A 66 -9.98 15.59 16.54
CA PRO A 66 -10.69 16.65 15.84
C PRO A 66 -11.15 16.18 14.44
N ALA A 67 -12.15 16.87 13.88
CA ALA A 67 -12.83 16.44 12.66
C ALA A 67 -11.92 16.40 11.41
N ASP A 68 -10.84 17.18 11.42
CA ASP A 68 -9.82 17.26 10.37
C ASP A 68 -8.67 16.24 10.54
N HIS A 69 -8.64 15.49 11.65
CA HIS A 69 -7.62 14.47 11.87
C HIS A 69 -7.77 13.32 10.85
N PRO A 70 -6.69 12.93 10.13
CA PRO A 70 -6.78 11.86 9.15
C PRO A 70 -7.28 10.54 9.77
N SER A 71 -8.33 9.97 9.18
CA SER A 71 -8.83 8.65 9.59
C SER A 71 -7.86 7.53 9.21
N PRO A 72 -7.82 6.41 9.95
CA PRO A 72 -7.09 5.23 9.53
C PRO A 72 -7.59 4.73 8.17
N LYS A 73 -6.69 4.15 7.39
CA LYS A 73 -7.00 3.58 6.06
C LYS A 73 -7.53 2.16 6.18
N LEU A 74 -8.58 1.84 5.46
CA LEU A 74 -9.21 0.51 5.48
C LEU A 74 -8.63 -0.39 4.39
N ILE A 75 -7.96 -1.46 4.79
CA ILE A 75 -7.42 -2.47 3.88
C ILE A 75 -8.35 -3.67 3.88
N ALA A 76 -9.00 -3.95 2.75
CA ALA A 76 -9.89 -5.11 2.63
C ALA A 76 -9.07 -6.38 2.42
N LYS A 77 -9.18 -7.35 3.33
CA LYS A 77 -8.56 -8.67 3.16
C LYS A 77 -9.49 -9.57 2.36
N ILE A 78 -9.05 -9.96 1.17
CA ILE A 78 -9.79 -10.86 0.28
C ILE A 78 -9.38 -12.29 0.60
N GLU A 79 -10.27 -12.99 1.30
CA GLU A 79 -9.98 -14.27 1.97
C GLU A 79 -10.97 -15.38 1.60
N ASN A 80 -12.04 -15.07 0.87
CA ASN A 80 -13.10 -16.02 0.58
C ASN A 80 -13.67 -15.84 -0.83
N HIS A 81 -14.53 -16.78 -1.24
CA HIS A 81 -15.15 -16.77 -2.57
C HIS A 81 -15.99 -15.51 -2.84
N GLN A 82 -16.76 -15.02 -1.85
CA GLN A 82 -17.59 -13.83 -2.03
C GLN A 82 -16.74 -12.57 -2.24
N GLY A 83 -15.65 -12.42 -1.48
CA GLY A 83 -14.73 -11.31 -1.63
C GLY A 83 -14.04 -11.28 -3.00
N VAL A 84 -13.76 -12.44 -3.60
CA VAL A 84 -13.26 -12.53 -4.98
C VAL A 84 -14.35 -12.16 -5.98
N THR A 85 -15.57 -12.67 -5.82
CA THR A 85 -16.70 -12.43 -6.72
C THR A 85 -17.11 -10.95 -6.71
N ASN A 86 -17.14 -10.32 -5.54
CA ASN A 86 -17.52 -8.92 -5.32
C ASN A 86 -16.31 -7.99 -5.29
N PHE A 87 -15.17 -8.41 -5.85
CA PHE A 87 -13.93 -7.68 -5.70
C PHE A 87 -14.01 -6.23 -6.20
N ASP A 88 -14.71 -5.97 -7.30
CA ASP A 88 -14.77 -4.64 -7.90
C ASP A 88 -15.53 -3.62 -7.03
N GLU A 89 -16.63 -4.03 -6.38
CA GLU A 89 -17.35 -3.17 -5.45
C GLU A 89 -16.57 -2.94 -4.15
N ILE A 90 -15.87 -3.97 -3.64
CA ILE A 90 -15.01 -3.85 -2.46
C ILE A 90 -13.84 -2.91 -2.75
N LEU A 91 -13.20 -3.08 -3.91
CA LEU A 91 -12.11 -2.23 -4.36
C LEU A 91 -12.56 -0.78 -4.52
N ALA A 92 -13.81 -0.51 -4.90
CA ALA A 92 -14.32 0.85 -5.03
C ALA A 92 -14.33 1.60 -3.68
N VAL A 93 -14.70 0.91 -2.58
CA VAL A 93 -14.89 1.53 -1.26
C VAL A 93 -13.70 1.40 -0.29
N ALA A 94 -12.82 0.41 -0.48
CA ALA A 94 -11.64 0.20 0.38
C ALA A 94 -10.53 1.22 0.07
N ASP A 95 -9.67 1.55 1.03
CA ASP A 95 -8.47 2.36 0.78
C ASP A 95 -7.33 1.53 0.16
N GLY A 96 -7.35 0.22 0.33
CA GLY A 96 -6.37 -0.72 -0.24
C GLY A 96 -6.82 -2.17 -0.11
N ILE A 97 -6.07 -3.09 -0.72
CA ILE A 97 -6.40 -4.51 -0.78
C ILE A 97 -5.27 -5.34 -0.15
N MET A 98 -5.64 -6.41 0.56
CA MET A 98 -4.72 -7.48 0.92
C MET A 98 -5.18 -8.79 0.28
N VAL A 99 -4.31 -9.35 -0.56
CA VAL A 99 -4.46 -10.71 -1.10
C VAL A 99 -4.02 -11.69 -0.01
N ALA A 100 -4.97 -12.17 0.78
CA ALA A 100 -4.73 -12.99 1.96
C ALA A 100 -4.85 -14.49 1.60
N ARG A 101 -3.74 -15.02 1.07
CA ARG A 101 -3.68 -16.31 0.37
C ARG A 101 -3.90 -17.53 1.26
N GLY A 102 -3.62 -17.42 2.55
CA GLY A 102 -3.77 -18.49 3.53
C GLY A 102 -5.22 -18.97 3.63
N ASP A 103 -6.11 -18.08 4.06
CA ASP A 103 -7.55 -18.38 4.12
C ASP A 103 -8.15 -18.56 2.71
N LEU A 104 -7.74 -17.71 1.75
CA LEU A 104 -8.24 -17.81 0.38
C LEU A 104 -7.96 -19.19 -0.24
N GLY A 105 -6.77 -19.75 -0.04
CA GLY A 105 -6.39 -21.08 -0.56
C GLY A 105 -7.15 -22.25 0.07
N VAL A 106 -7.90 -22.01 1.15
CA VAL A 106 -8.84 -22.97 1.73
C VAL A 106 -10.26 -22.76 1.19
N GLU A 107 -10.65 -21.51 0.96
CA GLU A 107 -12.01 -21.12 0.55
C GLU A 107 -12.29 -21.27 -0.95
N ILE A 108 -11.27 -21.22 -1.81
CA ILE A 108 -11.39 -21.42 -3.27
C ILE A 108 -10.47 -22.56 -3.75
N PRO A 109 -10.70 -23.13 -4.96
CA PRO A 109 -9.77 -24.10 -5.53
C PRO A 109 -8.34 -23.55 -5.55
N LEU A 110 -7.38 -24.29 -4.96
CA LEU A 110 -6.03 -23.81 -4.68
C LEU A 110 -5.32 -23.20 -5.90
N ALA A 111 -5.49 -23.80 -7.09
CA ALA A 111 -4.89 -23.29 -8.33
C ALA A 111 -5.45 -21.91 -8.74
N GLN A 112 -6.68 -21.57 -8.35
CA GLN A 112 -7.30 -20.28 -8.66
C GLN A 112 -6.68 -19.13 -7.84
N VAL A 113 -6.03 -19.41 -6.70
CA VAL A 113 -5.33 -18.39 -5.90
C VAL A 113 -4.31 -17.63 -6.77
N PHE A 114 -3.61 -18.35 -7.65
CA PHE A 114 -2.67 -17.75 -8.60
C PHE A 114 -3.34 -16.71 -9.51
N THR A 115 -4.45 -17.07 -10.15
CA THR A 115 -5.18 -16.15 -11.05
C THR A 115 -5.85 -15.01 -10.28
N CYS A 116 -6.37 -15.29 -9.09
CA CYS A 116 -7.00 -14.29 -8.23
C CYS A 116 -5.99 -13.24 -7.76
N GLN A 117 -4.78 -13.63 -7.34
CA GLN A 117 -3.72 -12.68 -7.00
C GLN A 117 -3.43 -11.73 -8.15
N LYS A 118 -3.20 -12.26 -9.37
CA LYS A 118 -2.89 -11.44 -10.55
C LYS A 118 -4.01 -10.46 -10.87
N MET A 119 -5.25 -10.93 -10.83
CA MET A 119 -6.43 -10.10 -11.05
C MET A 119 -6.51 -8.97 -10.02
N MET A 120 -6.40 -9.29 -8.72
CA MET A 120 -6.51 -8.29 -7.65
C MET A 120 -5.38 -7.26 -7.70
N VAL A 121 -4.14 -7.69 -7.95
CA VAL A 121 -3.00 -6.78 -8.08
C VAL A 121 -3.19 -5.87 -9.29
N SER A 122 -3.52 -6.43 -10.46
CA SER A 122 -3.73 -5.65 -11.68
C SER A 122 -4.84 -4.62 -11.53
N LYS A 123 -5.99 -5.00 -10.96
CA LYS A 123 -7.13 -4.09 -10.78
C LYS A 123 -6.86 -3.02 -9.72
N SER A 124 -6.20 -3.36 -8.63
CA SER A 124 -5.81 -2.37 -7.60
C SER A 124 -4.84 -1.34 -8.16
N ASN A 125 -3.85 -1.78 -8.94
CA ASN A 125 -2.92 -0.91 -9.65
C ASN A 125 -3.64 0.01 -10.66
N ALA A 126 -4.63 -0.50 -11.40
CA ALA A 126 -5.38 0.29 -12.38
C ALA A 126 -6.12 1.49 -11.76
N VAL A 127 -6.57 1.38 -10.51
CA VAL A 127 -7.23 2.46 -9.76
C VAL A 127 -6.30 3.22 -8.82
N GLY A 128 -5.03 2.81 -8.71
CA GLY A 128 -4.03 3.46 -7.85
C GLY A 128 -4.21 3.20 -6.36
N LYS A 129 -4.83 2.09 -5.96
CA LYS A 129 -4.96 1.69 -4.56
C LYS A 129 -3.86 0.67 -4.19
N PRO A 130 -3.22 0.81 -3.01
CA PRO A 130 -2.14 -0.08 -2.60
C PRO A 130 -2.65 -1.51 -2.43
N VAL A 131 -1.85 -2.45 -2.91
CA VAL A 131 -2.14 -3.88 -2.79
C VAL A 131 -1.00 -4.64 -2.09
N ILE A 132 -1.37 -5.38 -1.06
CA ILE A 132 -0.48 -6.21 -0.24
C ILE A 132 -0.66 -7.67 -0.65
N VAL A 133 0.42 -8.36 -1.00
CA VAL A 133 0.40 -9.83 -1.16
C VAL A 133 0.88 -10.47 0.13
N ALA A 134 0.03 -11.29 0.73
CA ALA A 134 0.20 -11.75 2.10
C ALA A 134 0.17 -13.27 2.25
N THR A 135 0.73 -13.72 3.37
CA THR A 135 0.76 -15.10 3.90
C THR A 135 1.60 -16.07 3.06
N GLN A 136 2.35 -16.95 3.75
CA GLN A 136 3.20 -17.99 3.14
C GLN A 136 4.19 -17.48 2.08
N MET A 137 4.69 -16.25 2.25
CA MET A 137 5.69 -15.68 1.34
C MET A 137 7.05 -16.35 1.54
N LEU A 138 7.49 -16.50 2.79
CA LEU A 138 8.74 -17.17 3.17
C LEU A 138 8.49 -18.17 4.33
N ASP A 139 7.37 -18.89 4.33
CA ASP A 139 6.89 -19.71 5.47
C ASP A 139 7.96 -20.67 6.04
N SER A 140 8.76 -21.28 5.16
CA SER A 140 9.83 -22.19 5.56
C SER A 140 10.85 -21.52 6.48
N MET A 141 11.00 -20.19 6.40
CA MET A 141 11.90 -19.41 7.24
C MET A 141 11.44 -19.23 8.69
N ILE A 142 10.19 -19.60 9.01
CA ILE A 142 9.78 -19.79 10.42
C ILE A 142 10.73 -20.78 11.12
N ARG A 143 11.18 -21.80 10.39
CA ARG A 143 11.92 -22.96 10.93
C ARG A 143 13.34 -23.06 10.40
N ASN A 144 13.64 -22.47 9.24
CA ASN A 144 14.91 -22.62 8.53
C ASN A 144 15.57 -21.25 8.29
N PRO A 145 16.91 -21.16 8.25
CA PRO A 145 17.61 -19.89 8.01
C PRO A 145 17.58 -19.44 6.53
N ARG A 146 17.03 -20.24 5.62
CA ARG A 146 16.95 -19.95 4.18
C ARG A 146 15.60 -20.40 3.62
N PRO A 147 15.03 -19.66 2.65
CA PRO A 147 13.79 -20.07 2.01
C PRO A 147 14.05 -21.16 0.97
N THR A 148 12.95 -21.74 0.49
CA THR A 148 12.92 -22.60 -0.68
C THR A 148 13.03 -21.78 -1.97
N ARG A 149 13.36 -22.44 -3.08
CA ARG A 149 13.37 -21.80 -4.41
C ARG A 149 11.99 -21.31 -4.82
N SER A 150 10.94 -22.05 -4.47
CA SER A 150 9.56 -21.69 -4.77
C SER A 150 9.13 -20.41 -4.05
N GLU A 151 9.51 -20.24 -2.78
CA GLU A 151 9.23 -19.02 -2.01
C GLU A 151 9.96 -17.79 -2.58
N ILE A 152 11.21 -17.95 -3.04
CA ILE A 152 11.92 -16.88 -3.74
C ILE A 152 11.15 -16.45 -5.00
N LEU A 153 10.72 -17.42 -5.81
CA LEU A 153 9.94 -17.15 -7.01
C LEU A 153 8.58 -16.53 -6.69
N ASP A 154 7.93 -16.93 -5.60
CA ASP A 154 6.64 -16.40 -5.18
C ASP A 154 6.73 -14.91 -4.81
N VAL A 155 7.67 -14.54 -3.93
CA VAL A 155 7.94 -13.14 -3.58
C VAL A 155 8.31 -12.33 -4.82
N GLY A 156 9.22 -12.86 -5.65
CA GLY A 156 9.65 -12.18 -6.88
C GLY A 156 8.49 -11.96 -7.86
N ASN A 157 7.61 -12.94 -8.05
CA ASN A 157 6.43 -12.79 -8.90
C ASN A 157 5.44 -11.76 -8.36
N ALA A 158 5.22 -11.68 -7.04
CA ALA A 158 4.36 -10.64 -6.45
C ALA A 158 4.90 -9.22 -6.74
N VAL A 159 6.22 -9.03 -6.70
CA VAL A 159 6.89 -7.77 -7.04
C VAL A 159 6.72 -7.44 -8.52
N VAL A 160 6.93 -8.43 -9.40
CA VAL A 160 6.78 -8.29 -10.87
C VAL A 160 5.32 -8.05 -11.27
N ASP A 161 4.36 -8.66 -10.58
CA ASP A 161 2.92 -8.42 -10.75
C ASP A 161 2.55 -6.97 -10.40
N GLY A 162 3.41 -6.28 -9.64
CA GLY A 162 3.26 -4.86 -9.29
C GLY A 162 2.65 -4.62 -7.93
N ALA A 163 2.74 -5.60 -7.00
CA ALA A 163 2.31 -5.39 -5.62
C ALA A 163 3.04 -4.19 -4.99
N ASP A 164 2.33 -3.43 -4.14
CA ASP A 164 2.94 -2.34 -3.38
C ASP A 164 3.72 -2.86 -2.18
N CYS A 165 3.21 -3.94 -1.57
CA CYS A 165 3.78 -4.57 -0.41
C CYS A 165 3.74 -6.09 -0.51
N VAL A 166 4.73 -6.73 0.09
CA VAL A 166 4.74 -8.16 0.40
C VAL A 166 4.83 -8.31 1.92
N MET A 167 4.10 -9.28 2.48
CA MET A 167 3.92 -9.37 3.93
C MET A 167 4.47 -10.68 4.52
N LEU A 168 5.29 -10.55 5.56
CA LEU A 168 5.68 -11.64 6.46
C LEU A 168 4.70 -11.73 7.61
N SER A 169 4.35 -12.94 8.03
CA SER A 169 3.39 -13.21 9.11
C SER A 169 4.08 -13.99 10.22
N GLY A 170 3.98 -15.32 10.19
CA GLY A 170 4.59 -16.18 11.20
C GLY A 170 6.12 -16.10 11.20
N GLU A 171 6.72 -15.77 10.06
CA GLU A 171 8.15 -15.62 9.85
C GLU A 171 8.78 -14.62 10.82
N VAL A 172 8.08 -13.51 11.09
CA VAL A 172 8.54 -12.44 12.00
C VAL A 172 7.86 -12.50 13.37
N ALA A 173 6.59 -12.90 13.43
CA ALA A 173 5.83 -12.89 14.68
C ALA A 173 6.27 -13.98 15.66
N GLN A 174 6.68 -15.14 15.16
CA GLN A 174 7.03 -16.31 15.99
C GLN A 174 8.14 -17.19 15.39
N GLY A 175 8.79 -16.73 14.30
CA GLY A 175 9.81 -17.47 13.59
C GLY A 175 11.16 -17.46 14.31
N LYS A 176 12.00 -18.44 13.98
CA LYS A 176 13.38 -18.54 14.52
C LYS A 176 14.35 -17.56 13.85
N TYR A 177 14.03 -17.06 12.67
CA TYR A 177 14.91 -16.24 11.83
C TYR A 177 14.20 -14.95 11.33
N PRO A 178 13.65 -14.11 12.24
CA PRO A 178 12.86 -12.95 11.85
C PRO A 178 13.68 -11.90 11.09
N VAL A 179 14.93 -11.65 11.50
CA VAL A 179 15.82 -10.67 10.86
C VAL A 179 16.24 -11.15 9.47
N GLU A 180 16.61 -12.42 9.35
CA GLU A 180 17.00 -13.03 8.08
C GLU A 180 15.82 -13.11 7.11
N SER A 181 14.60 -13.33 7.61
CA SER A 181 13.39 -13.34 6.79
C SER A 181 13.15 -11.97 6.15
N VAL A 182 13.25 -10.89 6.93
CA VAL A 182 13.14 -9.52 6.42
C VAL A 182 14.27 -9.20 5.44
N SER A 183 15.52 -9.55 5.78
CA SER A 183 16.66 -9.29 4.90
C SER A 183 16.55 -10.07 3.58
N THR A 184 16.07 -11.32 3.63
CA THR A 184 15.88 -12.15 2.44
C THR A 184 14.75 -11.59 1.56
N MET A 185 13.63 -11.20 2.15
CA MET A 185 12.54 -10.56 1.43
C MET A 185 13.01 -9.28 0.72
N LEU A 186 13.79 -8.45 1.41
CA LEU A 186 14.37 -7.23 0.82
C LEU A 186 15.31 -7.53 -0.35
N SER A 187 16.15 -8.57 -0.26
CA SER A 187 17.01 -8.99 -1.37
C SER A 187 16.20 -9.41 -2.61
N ILE A 188 15.11 -10.16 -2.42
CA ILE A 188 14.25 -10.59 -3.52
C ILE A 188 13.51 -9.40 -4.14
N ILE A 189 13.00 -8.47 -3.32
CA ILE A 189 12.37 -7.25 -3.80
C ILE A 189 13.33 -6.48 -4.71
N LYS A 190 14.55 -6.18 -4.24
CA LYS A 190 15.56 -5.44 -5.03
C LYS A 190 15.86 -6.09 -6.39
N GLU A 191 15.96 -7.42 -6.43
CA GLU A 191 16.16 -8.15 -7.69
C GLU A 191 14.95 -7.99 -8.62
N GLY A 192 13.73 -8.16 -8.10
CA GLY A 192 12.49 -7.99 -8.86
C GLY A 192 12.28 -6.56 -9.38
N GLU A 193 12.59 -5.53 -8.58
CA GLU A 193 12.51 -4.14 -9.01
C GLU A 193 13.52 -3.81 -10.11
N SER A 194 14.71 -4.41 -10.06
CA SER A 194 15.75 -4.25 -11.09
C SER A 194 15.35 -4.91 -12.42
N PHE A 195 14.58 -6.00 -12.37
CA PHE A 195 14.08 -6.71 -13.55
C PHE A 195 12.97 -5.94 -14.28
N VAL A 196 12.13 -5.18 -13.55
CA VAL A 196 11.02 -4.40 -14.12
C VAL A 196 11.24 -2.91 -13.85
N PRO A 197 12.11 -2.23 -14.61
CA PRO A 197 12.41 -0.81 -14.39
C PRO A 197 11.22 0.10 -14.69
N ARG A 198 10.24 -0.40 -15.46
CA ARG A 198 8.98 0.30 -15.76
C ARG A 198 7.83 -0.69 -15.71
N PHE A 199 6.89 -0.45 -14.80
CA PHE A 199 5.70 -1.28 -14.69
C PHE A 199 4.71 -0.93 -15.80
N PRO A 200 4.17 -1.91 -16.53
CA PRO A 200 3.12 -1.67 -17.51
C PRO A 200 1.79 -1.42 -16.78
N ILE A 201 1.57 -0.18 -16.33
CA ILE A 201 0.32 0.22 -15.70
C ILE A 201 -0.71 0.59 -16.76
N SER A 202 -1.86 -0.06 -16.71
CA SER A 202 -3.04 0.26 -17.53
C SER A 202 -4.12 0.87 -16.62
N PRO A 203 -4.12 2.21 -16.44
CA PRO A 203 -5.10 2.85 -15.56
C PRO A 203 -6.51 2.71 -16.12
N SER A 204 -7.50 2.47 -15.25
CA SER A 204 -8.90 2.30 -15.65
C SER A 204 -9.60 3.65 -15.90
N ILE A 205 -9.21 4.68 -15.15
CA ILE A 205 -9.69 6.06 -15.28
C ILE A 205 -8.46 6.98 -15.20
N VAL A 206 -8.43 7.97 -16.09
CA VAL A 206 -7.38 8.99 -16.16
C VAL A 206 -8.02 10.36 -15.95
N THR A 207 -7.72 10.96 -14.80
CA THR A 207 -8.04 12.36 -14.49
C THR A 207 -6.93 13.32 -14.98
N GLY A 208 -7.16 14.64 -14.90
CA GLY A 208 -6.10 15.62 -15.19
C GLY A 208 -4.87 15.45 -14.27
N ARG A 209 -5.12 15.16 -12.99
CA ARG A 209 -4.08 14.88 -11.98
C ARG A 209 -3.32 13.58 -12.28
N ASP A 210 -4.03 12.53 -12.73
CA ASP A 210 -3.39 11.30 -13.21
C ASP A 210 -2.49 11.57 -14.42
N SER A 211 -2.92 12.43 -15.33
CA SER A 211 -2.16 12.76 -16.54
C SER A 211 -0.86 13.48 -16.19
N LEU A 212 -0.90 14.41 -15.23
CA LEU A 212 0.28 15.09 -14.72
C LEU A 212 1.22 14.13 -13.97
N ALA A 213 0.68 13.29 -13.10
CA ALA A 213 1.47 12.30 -12.36
C ALA A 213 2.16 11.31 -13.31
N SER A 214 1.44 10.80 -14.32
CA SER A 214 2.00 9.95 -15.37
C SER A 214 3.11 10.66 -16.15
N ALA A 215 2.86 11.92 -16.55
CA ALA A 215 3.86 12.73 -17.24
C ALA A 215 5.12 12.93 -16.38
N ALA A 216 4.96 13.23 -15.09
CA ALA A 216 6.08 13.42 -14.17
C ALA A 216 6.92 12.15 -14.00
N VAL A 217 6.28 10.97 -13.88
CA VAL A 217 6.99 9.69 -13.83
C VAL A 217 7.76 9.42 -15.12
N ASN A 218 7.16 9.72 -16.28
CA ASN A 218 7.82 9.54 -17.58
C ASN A 218 9.00 10.51 -17.75
N VAL A 219 8.81 11.78 -17.42
CA VAL A 219 9.87 12.81 -17.46
C VAL A 219 11.01 12.45 -16.52
N ALA A 220 10.71 11.97 -15.30
CA ALA A 220 11.74 11.54 -14.35
C ALA A 220 12.58 10.38 -14.92
N TYR A 221 11.94 9.42 -15.56
CA TYR A 221 12.63 8.30 -16.23
C TYR A 221 13.50 8.78 -17.41
N GLU A 222 12.94 9.57 -18.32
CA GLU A 222 13.63 10.04 -19.53
C GLU A 222 14.82 10.94 -19.22
N LEU A 223 14.67 11.83 -18.23
CA LEU A 223 15.72 12.73 -17.80
C LEU A 223 16.75 12.07 -16.88
N LYS A 224 16.54 10.79 -16.51
CA LYS A 224 17.32 10.08 -15.48
C LYS A 224 17.40 10.89 -14.19
N ALA A 225 16.27 11.48 -13.79
CA ALA A 225 16.15 12.22 -12.55
C ALA A 225 16.54 11.32 -11.37
N LYS A 226 17.04 11.91 -10.29
CA LYS A 226 17.38 11.16 -9.08
C LYS A 226 16.22 11.00 -8.12
N LEU A 227 15.25 11.92 -8.20
CA LEU A 227 14.18 12.01 -7.24
C LEU A 227 12.95 12.62 -7.91
N ILE A 228 11.76 12.19 -7.47
CA ILE A 228 10.53 12.95 -7.60
C ILE A 228 10.22 13.56 -6.24
N VAL A 229 9.92 14.85 -6.17
CA VAL A 229 9.43 15.52 -4.96
C VAL A 229 7.94 15.80 -5.14
N ALA A 230 7.11 15.29 -4.24
CA ALA A 230 5.68 15.53 -4.21
C ALA A 230 5.33 16.30 -2.94
N LEU A 231 5.02 17.60 -3.07
CA LEU A 231 4.55 18.43 -1.96
C LEU A 231 3.07 18.12 -1.72
N THR A 232 2.73 17.48 -0.59
CA THR A 232 1.38 16.96 -0.34
C THR A 232 0.89 17.11 1.10
N LYS A 233 -0.29 17.70 1.29
CA LYS A 233 -0.91 17.86 2.63
C LYS A 233 -1.67 16.61 3.06
N ASP A 234 -2.51 16.07 2.17
CA ASP A 234 -3.41 14.93 2.41
C ASP A 234 -2.88 13.60 1.83
N GLY A 235 -1.75 13.65 1.13
CA GLY A 235 -1.09 12.52 0.48
C GLY A 235 -1.63 12.22 -0.92
N ASN A 236 -2.68 12.88 -1.40
CA ASN A 236 -3.34 12.51 -2.65
C ASN A 236 -2.41 12.60 -3.86
N LEU A 237 -1.68 13.71 -3.99
CA LEU A 237 -0.72 13.91 -5.07
C LEU A 237 0.38 12.82 -5.09
N ALA A 238 0.90 12.44 -3.92
CA ALA A 238 1.89 11.40 -3.84
C ALA A 238 1.32 10.02 -4.23
N ARG A 239 0.07 9.71 -3.86
CA ARG A 239 -0.61 8.47 -4.30
C ARG A 239 -0.83 8.44 -5.80
N ASP A 240 -1.15 9.57 -6.43
CA ASP A 240 -1.29 9.63 -7.89
C ASP A 240 0.04 9.35 -8.59
N VAL A 241 1.16 9.85 -8.06
CA VAL A 241 2.49 9.50 -8.58
C VAL A 241 2.76 8.01 -8.38
N ALA A 242 2.47 7.45 -7.20
CA ALA A 242 2.67 6.03 -6.90
C ALA A 242 1.86 5.10 -7.80
N LYS A 243 0.65 5.50 -8.23
CA LYS A 243 -0.20 4.77 -9.19
C LYS A 243 0.57 4.40 -10.47
N PHE A 244 1.46 5.28 -10.93
CA PHE A 244 2.27 5.05 -12.14
C PHE A 244 3.60 4.35 -11.87
N LYS A 245 3.82 3.84 -10.64
CA LYS A 245 4.98 3.02 -10.21
C LYS A 245 6.31 3.63 -10.66
N PRO A 246 6.70 4.78 -10.07
CA PRO A 246 7.91 5.49 -10.45
C PRO A 246 9.16 4.63 -10.29
N SER A 247 10.10 4.79 -11.22
CA SER A 247 11.38 4.07 -11.21
C SER A 247 12.43 4.72 -10.30
N VAL A 248 12.08 5.83 -9.65
CA VAL A 248 12.93 6.60 -8.75
C VAL A 248 12.18 6.84 -7.44
N PRO A 249 12.88 7.06 -6.32
CA PRO A 249 12.23 7.41 -5.07
C PRO A 249 11.35 8.65 -5.21
N VAL A 250 10.22 8.66 -4.52
CA VAL A 250 9.32 9.82 -4.42
C VAL A 250 9.37 10.36 -3.00
N MET A 251 10.01 11.52 -2.82
CA MET A 251 9.96 12.28 -1.57
C MET A 251 8.57 12.86 -1.40
N SER A 252 7.77 12.23 -0.53
CA SER A 252 6.43 12.71 -0.22
C SER A 252 6.52 13.69 0.95
N TYR A 253 6.63 14.97 0.63
CA TYR A 253 6.87 16.02 1.61
C TYR A 253 5.55 16.51 2.21
N THR A 254 5.35 16.33 3.51
CA THR A 254 4.04 16.52 4.15
C THR A 254 4.15 17.06 5.58
N PRO A 255 3.21 17.88 6.08
CA PRO A 255 3.23 18.35 7.46
C PRO A 255 2.58 17.36 8.42
N SER A 256 1.82 16.39 7.90
CA SER A 256 1.11 15.43 8.73
C SER A 256 1.92 14.15 8.93
N ARG A 257 2.34 13.91 10.18
CA ARG A 257 2.97 12.63 10.57
C ARG A 257 2.10 11.43 10.22
N LYS A 258 0.78 11.54 10.41
CA LYS A 258 -0.17 10.46 10.11
C LYS A 258 -0.25 10.18 8.61
N VAL A 259 -0.39 11.22 7.79
CA VAL A 259 -0.35 11.06 6.32
C VAL A 259 0.97 10.45 5.89
N GLY A 260 2.10 10.91 6.44
CA GLY A 260 3.42 10.33 6.20
C GLY A 260 3.44 8.82 6.46
N ARG A 261 3.02 8.36 7.65
CA ARG A 261 2.93 6.92 7.97
C ARG A 261 2.00 6.16 7.01
N GLN A 262 0.87 6.76 6.63
CA GLN A 262 -0.09 6.16 5.69
C GLN A 262 0.45 6.03 4.26
N LEU A 263 1.38 6.89 3.84
CA LEU A 263 1.98 6.82 2.51
C LEU A 263 2.99 5.67 2.38
N GLN A 264 3.54 5.14 3.49
CA GLN A 264 4.53 4.06 3.46
C GLN A 264 4.01 2.75 2.85
N LEU A 265 2.69 2.57 2.74
CA LEU A 265 2.10 1.39 2.10
C LEU A 265 2.14 1.45 0.56
N HIS A 266 2.46 2.60 -0.03
CA HIS A 266 2.49 2.77 -1.47
C HIS A 266 3.91 2.63 -1.99
N ARG A 267 4.07 1.91 -3.10
CA ARG A 267 5.38 1.66 -3.67
C ARG A 267 6.09 2.94 -4.08
N GLY A 268 7.37 3.02 -3.73
CA GLY A 268 8.25 4.11 -4.14
C GLY A 268 8.07 5.41 -3.37
N LEU A 269 7.10 5.51 -2.46
CA LEU A 269 6.90 6.68 -1.62
C LEU A 269 7.78 6.63 -0.37
N TYR A 270 8.54 7.70 -0.16
CA TYR A 270 9.35 7.91 1.02
C TYR A 270 8.92 9.24 1.66
N PRO A 271 8.08 9.18 2.72
CA PRO A 271 7.54 10.37 3.36
C PRO A 271 8.61 11.11 4.16
N VAL A 272 8.66 12.43 4.00
CA VAL A 272 9.46 13.33 4.84
C VAL A 272 8.50 14.33 5.47
N VAL A 273 8.56 14.43 6.80
CA VAL A 273 7.64 15.27 7.57
C VAL A 273 8.31 16.58 7.94
N SER A 274 7.79 17.70 7.43
CA SER A 274 8.21 19.05 7.83
C SER A 274 7.00 19.98 8.00
N GLU A 275 7.12 20.93 8.91
CA GLU A 275 6.09 21.94 9.21
C GLU A 275 5.89 22.91 8.04
N SER A 276 6.96 23.21 7.29
CA SER A 276 6.90 23.99 6.07
C SER A 276 6.94 23.05 4.86
N MET A 277 6.28 23.47 3.77
CA MET A 277 6.11 22.68 2.55
C MET A 277 6.65 23.41 1.32
N THR A 278 7.73 24.17 1.47
CA THR A 278 8.33 24.84 0.32
C THR A 278 9.20 23.89 -0.49
N LEU A 279 9.32 24.18 -1.78
CA LEU A 279 10.22 23.44 -2.66
C LEU A 279 11.69 23.59 -2.21
N GLU A 280 12.10 24.79 -1.82
CA GLU A 280 13.47 25.08 -1.38
C GLU A 280 13.89 24.18 -0.21
N GLU A 281 13.03 24.10 0.82
CA GLU A 281 13.30 23.26 1.99
C GLU A 281 13.31 21.77 1.65
N ALA A 282 12.36 21.30 0.83
CA ALA A 282 12.33 19.90 0.40
C ALA A 282 13.60 19.52 -0.38
N MET A 283 14.13 20.43 -1.21
CA MET A 283 15.37 20.21 -1.95
C MET A 283 16.60 20.22 -1.03
N ASP A 284 16.67 21.15 -0.08
CA ASP A 284 17.73 21.21 0.93
C ASP A 284 17.77 19.94 1.77
N ASP A 285 16.61 19.46 2.20
CA ASP A 285 16.51 18.23 2.99
C ASP A 285 16.86 17.00 2.17
N ALA A 286 16.48 16.94 0.88
CA ALA A 286 16.94 15.88 -0.02
C ALA A 286 18.48 15.83 -0.12
N VAL A 287 19.15 16.99 -0.17
CA VAL A 287 20.61 17.08 -0.16
C VAL A 287 21.20 16.65 1.18
N LYS A 288 20.67 17.16 2.31
CA LYS A 288 21.14 16.82 3.67
C LYS A 288 21.00 15.33 3.97
N MET A 289 19.92 14.70 3.50
CA MET A 289 19.67 13.26 3.65
C MET A 289 20.48 12.40 2.66
N GLY A 290 21.22 13.02 1.73
CA GLY A 290 22.05 12.33 0.75
C GLY A 290 21.27 11.67 -0.38
N TRP A 291 20.04 12.09 -0.64
CA TRP A 291 19.21 11.54 -1.71
C TRP A 291 19.56 12.15 -3.08
N THR A 292 20.06 13.39 -3.07
CA THR A 292 20.50 14.12 -4.26
C THR A 292 21.81 14.86 -4.00
N LYS A 293 22.50 15.24 -5.08
CA LYS A 293 23.70 16.08 -5.05
C LYS A 293 23.67 17.12 -6.17
N LYS A 294 24.52 18.14 -6.06
CA LYS A 294 24.69 19.20 -7.08
C LYS A 294 24.77 18.61 -8.50
N GLY A 295 23.94 19.16 -9.39
CA GLY A 295 23.82 18.73 -10.79
C GLY A 295 22.82 17.59 -11.05
N ASP A 296 22.28 16.95 -10.01
CA ASP A 296 21.19 15.99 -10.20
C ASP A 296 19.89 16.68 -10.62
N LYS A 297 19.12 16.01 -11.49
CA LYS A 297 17.80 16.47 -11.89
C LYS A 297 16.73 15.93 -10.95
N VAL A 298 15.78 16.78 -10.59
CA VAL A 298 14.62 16.44 -9.74
C VAL A 298 13.35 16.86 -10.45
N VAL A 299 12.34 16.00 -10.45
CA VAL A 299 11.00 16.37 -10.92
C VAL A 299 10.15 16.70 -9.71
N VAL A 300 9.52 17.87 -9.71
CA VAL A 300 8.72 18.37 -8.60
C VAL A 300 7.27 18.41 -9.03
N LEU A 301 6.37 17.91 -8.18
CA LEU A 301 4.94 18.18 -8.27
C LEU A 301 4.45 18.92 -7.02
N SER A 302 3.63 19.94 -7.24
CA SER A 302 2.94 20.69 -6.20
C SER A 302 1.51 21.02 -6.61
N ASN A 303 0.69 21.32 -5.61
CA ASN A 303 -0.60 21.98 -5.79
C ASN A 303 -0.39 23.43 -5.34
N ASP A 304 -0.44 24.37 -6.29
CA ASP A 304 0.15 25.70 -6.09
C ASP A 304 -0.74 26.67 -5.30
N ASP A 305 -1.96 26.30 -4.86
CA ASP A 305 -2.77 27.21 -4.05
C ASP A 305 -3.86 26.55 -3.18
N GLU A 306 -4.08 27.07 -1.97
CA GLU A 306 -5.24 26.71 -1.14
C GLU A 306 -6.55 27.27 -1.71
N ASP A 307 -6.47 28.38 -2.45
CA ASP A 307 -7.61 29.10 -3.00
C ASP A 307 -8.06 28.61 -4.39
N THR A 308 -7.19 27.88 -5.12
CA THR A 308 -7.51 27.21 -6.39
C THR A 308 -7.10 25.75 -6.38
N PRO A 309 -7.87 24.86 -5.73
CA PRO A 309 -7.54 23.44 -5.53
C PRO A 309 -7.47 22.57 -6.81
N GLN A 310 -7.44 23.17 -8.00
CA GLN A 310 -7.35 22.49 -9.29
C GLN A 310 -6.07 22.78 -10.09
N GLN A 311 -5.16 23.63 -9.60
CA GLN A 311 -3.91 23.93 -10.30
C GLN A 311 -2.75 23.06 -9.81
N PHE A 312 -2.45 22.02 -10.58
CA PHE A 312 -1.29 21.17 -10.35
C PHE A 312 -0.13 21.63 -11.23
N THR A 313 1.06 21.78 -10.64
CA THR A 313 2.25 22.16 -11.39
C THR A 313 3.31 21.08 -11.35
N MET A 314 4.06 20.97 -12.45
CA MET A 314 5.23 20.11 -12.57
C MET A 314 6.42 20.98 -12.95
N ARG A 315 7.52 20.84 -12.22
CA ARG A 315 8.78 21.56 -12.48
C ARG A 315 9.92 20.56 -12.61
N ILE A 316 10.93 20.91 -13.41
CA ILE A 316 12.17 20.17 -13.52
C ILE A 316 13.25 21.07 -12.95
N GLU A 317 13.84 20.65 -11.84
CA GLU A 317 14.89 21.40 -11.15
C GLU A 317 16.23 20.70 -11.29
N THR A 318 17.31 21.48 -11.23
CA THR A 318 18.67 20.96 -11.09
C THR A 318 19.20 21.40 -9.73
N VAL A 319 19.67 20.45 -8.92
CA VAL A 319 20.23 20.75 -7.60
C VAL A 319 21.43 21.69 -7.74
N ALA A 320 21.38 22.83 -7.04
CA ALA A 320 22.39 23.90 -7.11
C ALA A 320 23.73 23.55 -6.47
#